data_AF-U9TTA0-F1
#
_entry.id   AF-U9TTA0-F1
#
_cell.length_a   1.000
_cell.length_b   1.000
_cell.length_c   1.000
_cell.angle_alpha   90.00
_cell.angle_beta   90.00
_cell.angle_gamma   90.00
#
_symmetry.space_group_name_H-M   'P 1'
#
loop_
_entity.id
_entity.type
_entity.pdbx_description
1 polymer ?
#
loop_
_entity_poly.entity_id
_entity_poly.type
_entity_poly.pdbx_seq_one_letter_code
_entity_poly.pdbx_strand_id
1 'polypeptide(L)'
;MLELIIKGIAKGEKIETSESLSRHITTCELNHLHPLCKEKIAKATHIISDTDKFELTLEIDGTDATITQKEDIGIIQNHIADNSEAEQIKFSLKISKNVNNGFLSIYSLPSFTAWLEQKETINQIESLAEYFDGRLVFFVHHPIEDFGSKSIIFTSNSDFQNPQPNALNNRPIELLSENSSLFQLNTKLTPTDFHIITKADTHGLLHKVFDTAKLAYSLGYIANTTYVNGSSISYKFNGYKSFSTQPKPPEDYIENIELAYKIYCWSYLDGKSGDKLGLIRNLITLCADQDDLRIDQALWLAIQSNYEIYLKDNISQYLELKNSLSSSISDFSNKALEITDSFINSFQLSSAGTTTFIVTVAVVNGLKDNGTQEIFSPAYLLISVLICLISAIWMAISLFDTKSRINDRINDTKT
;
A
#
# COMPACT_ATOMS: atom_id res chain seq x y z
N MET A 1 -25.82 1.80 28.60
CA MET A 1 -26.80 1.09 29.46
C MET A 1 -26.25 0.85 30.86
N LEU A 2 -25.01 0.37 30.98
CA LEU A 2 -24.30 0.17 32.26
C LEU A 2 -24.28 1.44 33.14
N GLU A 3 -23.89 2.58 32.56
CA GLU A 3 -23.86 3.87 33.28
C GLU A 3 -25.24 4.32 33.79
N LEU A 4 -26.32 4.06 33.05
CA LEU A 4 -27.69 4.37 33.48
C LEU A 4 -28.13 3.49 34.66
N ILE A 5 -27.70 2.24 34.67
CA ILE A 5 -27.97 1.32 35.78
C ILE A 5 -27.23 1.79 37.03
N ILE A 6 -25.95 2.18 36.89
CA ILE A 6 -25.14 2.70 38.00
C ILE A 6 -25.68 4.05 38.49
N LYS A 7 -26.06 4.97 37.60
CA LYS A 7 -26.80 6.21 37.95
C LYS A 7 -28.10 5.94 38.67
N GLY A 8 -28.76 4.84 38.35
CA GLY A 8 -29.95 4.38 39.05
C GLY A 8 -29.66 3.89 40.47
N ILE A 9 -28.46 3.41 40.76
CA ILE A 9 -28.02 3.02 42.11
C ILE A 9 -27.72 4.28 42.94
N ALA A 10 -27.03 5.25 42.34
CA ALA A 10 -26.51 6.47 42.99
C ALA A 10 -27.36 7.73 42.75
N LYS A 11 -28.68 7.67 43.00
CA LYS A 11 -29.60 8.79 42.72
C LYS A 11 -29.23 10.05 43.51
N GLY A 12 -28.52 10.98 42.88
CA GLY A 12 -28.14 12.29 43.46
C GLY A 12 -26.69 12.41 43.92
N GLU A 13 -25.85 11.41 43.65
CA GLU A 13 -24.48 11.34 44.16
C GLU A 13 -23.41 11.39 43.07
N LYS A 14 -22.16 11.60 43.48
CA LYS A 14 -21.03 11.82 42.58
C LYS A 14 -20.60 10.48 41.96
N ILE A 15 -20.81 10.34 40.67
CA ILE A 15 -20.37 9.18 39.87
C ILE A 15 -19.22 9.62 39.00
N GLU A 16 -18.10 8.94 39.11
CA GLU A 16 -16.93 9.15 38.26
C GLU A 16 -16.82 7.95 37.31
N THR A 17 -16.89 8.21 36.00
CA THR A 17 -16.76 7.18 34.97
C THR A 17 -15.64 7.55 34.02
N SER A 18 -14.72 6.62 33.83
CA SER A 18 -13.63 6.72 32.85
C SER A 18 -13.66 5.51 31.92
N GLU A 19 -13.32 5.75 30.66
CA GLU A 19 -13.34 4.75 29.60
C GLU A 19 -12.11 4.96 28.72
N SER A 20 -11.43 3.87 28.37
CA SER A 20 -10.26 3.84 27.49
C SER A 20 -10.33 2.59 26.63
N LEU A 21 -9.39 2.37 25.70
CA LEU A 21 -9.39 1.14 24.88
C LEU A 21 -9.16 -0.13 25.69
N SER A 22 -8.37 -0.08 26.77
CA SER A 22 -8.03 -1.25 27.58
C SER A 22 -8.86 -1.41 28.84
N ARG A 23 -9.47 -0.32 29.34
CA ARG A 23 -10.17 -0.32 30.64
C ARG A 23 -11.41 0.57 30.66
N HIS A 24 -12.41 0.13 31.40
CA HIS A 24 -13.54 0.93 31.87
C HIS A 24 -13.53 0.94 33.40
N ILE A 25 -13.70 2.10 34.02
CA ILE A 25 -13.78 2.22 35.48
C ILE A 25 -14.94 3.14 35.83
N THR A 26 -15.86 2.65 36.66
CA THR A 26 -16.89 3.46 37.29
C THR A 26 -16.78 3.36 38.80
N THR A 27 -16.72 4.50 39.47
CA THR A 27 -16.78 4.61 40.92
C THR A 27 -17.94 5.50 41.34
N CYS A 28 -18.67 5.10 42.38
CA CYS A 28 -19.66 5.96 43.01
C CYS A 28 -19.61 5.83 44.53
N GLU A 29 -19.81 6.95 45.20
CA GLU A 29 -19.96 7.04 46.65
C GLU A 29 -21.43 7.26 46.97
N LEU A 30 -21.98 6.46 47.88
CA LEU A 30 -23.37 6.48 48.28
C LEU A 30 -23.51 6.71 49.77
N ASN A 31 -24.47 7.55 50.15
CA ASN A 31 -24.87 7.78 51.53
C ASN A 31 -25.94 6.78 51.97
N HIS A 32 -26.73 6.24 51.03
CA HIS A 32 -27.80 5.29 51.31
C HIS A 32 -27.93 4.22 50.23
N LEU A 33 -28.17 2.97 50.65
CA LEU A 33 -28.46 1.86 49.75
C LEU A 33 -29.87 1.97 49.16
N HIS A 34 -29.96 2.20 47.84
CA HIS A 34 -31.24 2.15 47.15
C HIS A 34 -31.87 0.74 47.26
N PRO A 35 -33.19 0.58 47.49
CA PRO A 35 -33.83 -0.74 47.68
C PRO A 35 -33.58 -1.72 46.51
N LEU A 36 -33.53 -1.19 45.29
CA LEU A 36 -33.23 -1.93 44.06
C LEU A 36 -31.73 -2.10 43.75
N CYS A 37 -30.83 -1.79 44.68
CA CYS A 37 -29.37 -1.85 44.46
C CYS A 37 -28.94 -3.27 44.06
N LYS A 38 -29.45 -4.31 44.77
CA LYS A 38 -29.15 -5.72 44.48
C LYS A 38 -29.50 -6.12 43.04
N GLU A 39 -30.70 -5.75 42.58
CA GLU A 39 -31.15 -6.05 41.21
C GLU A 39 -30.36 -5.27 40.15
N LYS A 40 -30.01 -4.01 40.43
CA LYS A 40 -29.25 -3.18 39.50
C LYS A 40 -27.81 -3.66 39.36
N ILE A 41 -27.17 -4.09 40.44
CA ILE A 41 -25.83 -4.70 40.39
C ILE A 41 -25.86 -5.99 39.57
N ALA A 42 -26.87 -6.85 39.76
CA ALA A 42 -27.06 -8.05 38.94
C ALA A 42 -27.19 -7.71 37.45
N LYS A 43 -28.08 -6.76 37.09
CA LYS A 43 -28.24 -6.29 35.71
C LYS A 43 -26.94 -5.69 35.14
N ALA A 44 -26.17 -4.97 35.93
CA ALA A 44 -24.89 -4.40 35.50
C ALA A 44 -23.89 -5.49 35.11
N THR A 45 -23.75 -6.54 35.92
CA THR A 45 -22.83 -7.66 35.62
C THR A 45 -23.22 -8.45 34.36
N HIS A 46 -24.51 -8.55 34.06
CA HIS A 46 -24.98 -9.22 32.84
C HIS A 46 -24.69 -8.44 31.54
N ILE A 47 -24.49 -7.12 31.62
CA ILE A 47 -24.14 -6.29 30.45
C ILE A 47 -22.67 -6.45 30.05
N ILE A 48 -21.82 -6.86 30.99
CA ILE A 48 -20.38 -7.04 30.76
C ILE A 48 -20.20 -8.18 29.75
N SER A 49 -19.56 -7.88 28.61
CA SER A 49 -19.17 -8.89 27.62
C SER A 49 -18.46 -10.09 28.26
N ASP A 50 -18.77 -11.30 27.82
CA ASP A 50 -18.14 -12.53 28.31
C ASP A 50 -16.64 -12.63 27.96
N THR A 51 -16.19 -11.82 27.00
CA THR A 51 -14.78 -11.73 26.60
C THR A 51 -13.94 -10.84 27.51
N ASP A 52 -14.59 -9.99 28.30
CA ASP A 52 -13.93 -9.00 29.15
C ASP A 52 -13.82 -9.49 30.59
N LYS A 53 -12.77 -9.07 31.28
CA LYS A 53 -12.56 -9.40 32.70
C LYS A 53 -13.04 -8.24 33.55
N PHE A 54 -13.73 -8.50 34.65
CA PHE A 54 -14.16 -7.44 35.55
C PHE A 54 -13.78 -7.70 37.01
N GLU A 55 -13.75 -6.63 37.78
CA GLU A 55 -13.57 -6.61 39.22
C GLU A 55 -14.59 -5.61 39.77
N LEU A 56 -15.56 -6.11 40.55
CA LEU A 56 -16.59 -5.30 41.20
C LEU A 56 -16.34 -5.33 42.69
N THR A 57 -16.06 -4.18 43.27
CA THR A 57 -15.80 -3.98 44.70
C THR A 57 -16.90 -3.11 45.30
N LEU A 58 -17.47 -3.57 46.41
CA LEU A 58 -18.41 -2.82 47.24
C LEU A 58 -17.83 -2.71 48.64
N GLU A 59 -17.46 -1.49 49.02
CA GLU A 59 -17.00 -1.14 50.35
C GLU A 59 -18.17 -0.52 51.12
N ILE A 60 -18.45 -1.01 52.33
CA ILE A 60 -19.51 -0.52 53.21
C ILE A 60 -18.91 -0.32 54.60
N ASP A 61 -18.94 0.93 55.09
CA ASP A 61 -18.41 1.34 56.41
C ASP A 61 -17.00 0.77 56.71
N GLY A 62 -16.14 0.68 55.69
CA GLY A 62 -14.76 0.19 55.78
C GLY A 62 -14.57 -1.31 55.58
N THR A 63 -15.62 -2.08 55.30
CA THR A 63 -15.55 -3.51 54.93
C THR A 63 -15.80 -3.71 53.44
N ASP A 64 -14.90 -4.41 52.75
CA ASP A 64 -14.94 -4.62 51.31
C ASP A 64 -15.41 -6.03 50.92
N ALA A 65 -16.23 -6.08 49.87
CA ALA A 65 -16.57 -7.31 49.17
C ALA A 65 -16.24 -7.14 47.68
N THR A 66 -15.41 -8.03 47.15
CA THR A 66 -14.97 -7.99 45.75
C THR A 66 -15.34 -9.29 45.02
N ILE A 67 -15.85 -9.15 43.80
CA ILE A 67 -16.14 -10.26 42.90
C ILE A 67 -15.47 -10.06 41.54
N THR A 68 -15.11 -11.18 40.90
CA THR A 68 -14.48 -11.19 39.56
C THR A 68 -15.20 -12.11 38.57
N GLN A 69 -16.13 -12.94 39.04
CA GLN A 69 -16.97 -13.80 38.23
C GLN A 69 -18.44 -13.46 38.44
N LYS A 70 -19.28 -13.71 37.42
CA LYS A 70 -20.71 -13.33 37.45
C LYS A 70 -21.49 -14.20 38.44
N GLU A 71 -21.03 -15.42 38.67
CA GLU A 71 -21.60 -16.43 39.58
C GLU A 71 -21.48 -16.00 41.05
N ASP A 72 -20.45 -15.22 41.39
CA ASP A 72 -20.15 -14.79 42.75
C ASP A 72 -21.01 -13.62 43.25
N ILE A 73 -22.01 -13.19 42.47
CA ILE A 73 -22.84 -12.03 42.81
C ILE A 73 -23.56 -12.15 44.16
N GLY A 74 -23.78 -13.38 44.63
CA GLY A 74 -24.33 -13.66 45.96
C GLY A 74 -23.47 -13.08 47.09
N ILE A 75 -22.15 -12.98 46.92
CA ILE A 75 -21.22 -12.39 47.91
C ILE A 75 -21.58 -10.92 48.14
N ILE A 76 -21.77 -10.16 47.06
CA ILE A 76 -22.16 -8.74 47.14
C ILE A 76 -23.57 -8.59 47.71
N GLN A 77 -24.50 -9.47 47.34
CA GLN A 77 -25.88 -9.41 47.85
C GLN A 77 -25.98 -9.71 49.34
N ASN A 78 -25.14 -10.60 49.85
CA ASN A 78 -25.00 -10.90 51.28
C ASN A 78 -24.33 -9.74 52.00
N HIS A 79 -23.23 -9.20 51.45
CA HIS A 79 -22.54 -8.02 52.01
C HIS A 79 -23.48 -6.81 52.20
N ILE A 80 -24.38 -6.58 51.24
CA ILE A 80 -25.43 -5.55 51.34
C ILE A 80 -26.46 -5.89 52.43
N ALA A 81 -26.81 -7.17 52.60
CA ALA A 81 -27.79 -7.60 53.60
C ALA A 81 -27.25 -7.44 55.03
N ASP A 82 -25.97 -7.74 55.22
CA ASP A 82 -25.29 -7.68 56.51
C ASP A 82 -25.04 -6.24 56.99
N ASN A 83 -25.08 -5.26 56.08
CA ASN A 83 -24.81 -3.85 56.35
C ASN A 83 -25.98 -2.93 55.94
N SER A 84 -27.22 -3.29 56.29
CA SER A 84 -28.43 -2.60 55.80
C SER A 84 -28.64 -1.17 56.32
N GLU A 85 -27.95 -0.77 57.40
CA GLU A 85 -28.05 0.57 58.01
C GLU A 85 -26.85 1.48 57.67
N ALA A 86 -26.01 1.08 56.71
CA ALA A 86 -24.77 1.79 56.41
C ALA A 86 -24.97 3.20 55.84
N GLU A 87 -24.10 4.11 56.26
CA GLU A 87 -24.09 5.52 55.85
C GLU A 87 -22.99 5.83 54.83
N GLN A 88 -21.95 4.98 54.71
CA GLN A 88 -20.88 5.17 53.74
C GLN A 88 -20.68 3.92 52.89
N ILE A 89 -21.08 4.01 51.63
CA ILE A 89 -20.91 2.93 50.65
C ILE A 89 -20.08 3.44 49.48
N LYS A 90 -19.07 2.69 49.07
CA LYS A 90 -18.29 2.95 47.88
C LYS A 90 -18.35 1.77 46.94
N PHE A 91 -18.85 2.02 45.74
CA PHE A 91 -18.94 1.03 44.67
C PHE A 91 -17.87 1.33 43.63
N SER A 92 -17.12 0.32 43.22
CA SER A 92 -16.12 0.39 42.17
C SER A 92 -16.28 -0.77 41.20
N LEU A 93 -16.51 -0.48 39.93
CA LEU A 93 -16.50 -1.46 38.84
C LEU A 93 -15.33 -1.16 37.93
N LYS A 94 -14.40 -2.11 37.81
CA LYS A 94 -13.28 -2.06 36.86
C LYS A 94 -13.45 -3.17 35.84
N ILE A 95 -13.37 -2.85 34.56
CA ILE A 95 -13.43 -3.81 33.47
C ILE A 95 -12.14 -3.68 32.65
N SER A 96 -11.46 -4.79 32.45
CA SER A 96 -10.29 -4.95 31.58
C SER A 96 -10.74 -5.59 30.26
N LYS A 97 -10.49 -4.88 29.17
CA LYS A 97 -11.02 -5.16 27.84
C LYS A 97 -9.93 -5.70 26.93
N ASN A 98 -10.27 -6.64 26.06
CA ASN A 98 -9.34 -7.16 25.06
C ASN A 98 -10.03 -7.25 23.70
N VAL A 99 -9.23 -7.16 22.63
CA VAL A 99 -9.73 -7.39 21.28
C VAL A 99 -9.92 -8.89 21.09
N ASN A 100 -11.13 -9.32 20.75
CA ASN A 100 -11.43 -10.70 20.42
C ASN A 100 -12.08 -10.75 19.02
N ASN A 101 -11.43 -11.42 18.06
CA ASN A 101 -11.90 -11.52 16.68
C ASN A 101 -12.23 -10.16 16.03
N GLY A 102 -11.44 -9.12 16.37
CA GLY A 102 -11.64 -7.75 15.91
C GLY A 102 -12.71 -6.96 16.65
N PHE A 103 -13.37 -7.51 17.66
CA PHE A 103 -14.35 -6.80 18.50
C PHE A 103 -13.70 -6.23 19.76
N LEU A 104 -14.11 -5.01 20.13
CA LEU A 104 -13.74 -4.36 21.39
C LEU A 104 -14.97 -3.69 22.01
N SER A 105 -15.22 -3.93 23.29
CA SER A 105 -16.36 -3.33 23.98
C SER A 105 -16.12 -1.86 24.36
N ILE A 106 -17.17 -1.05 24.26
CA ILE A 106 -17.27 0.31 24.80
C ILE A 106 -18.50 0.36 25.72
N TYR A 107 -18.29 0.63 27.00
CA TYR A 107 -19.38 0.65 28.00
C TYR A 107 -19.99 2.04 28.17
N SER A 108 -19.18 3.09 28.00
CA SER A 108 -19.60 4.48 27.97
C SER A 108 -18.97 5.21 26.78
N LEU A 109 -19.76 5.42 25.73
CA LEU A 109 -19.34 6.20 24.57
C LEU A 109 -18.98 7.67 24.94
N PRO A 110 -19.74 8.38 25.81
CA PRO A 110 -19.36 9.73 26.24
C PRO A 110 -18.00 9.78 26.96
N SER A 111 -17.73 8.84 27.86
CA SER A 111 -16.44 8.77 28.56
C SER A 111 -15.31 8.39 27.59
N PHE A 112 -15.58 7.55 26.59
CA PHE A 112 -14.62 7.20 25.54
C PHE A 112 -14.24 8.43 24.72
N THR A 113 -15.24 9.21 24.29
CA THR A 113 -15.01 10.45 23.53
C THR A 113 -14.23 11.46 24.35
N ALA A 114 -14.55 11.63 25.64
CA ALA A 114 -13.81 12.53 26.54
C ALA A 114 -12.36 12.07 26.74
N TRP A 115 -12.11 10.76 26.83
CA TRP A 115 -10.76 10.21 26.90
C TRP A 115 -9.96 10.43 25.62
N LEU A 116 -10.57 10.28 24.45
CA LEU A 116 -9.92 10.61 23.18
C LEU A 116 -9.58 12.09 23.09
N GLU A 117 -10.47 12.98 23.53
CA GLU A 117 -10.30 14.43 23.48
C GLU A 117 -9.12 14.93 24.33
N GLN A 118 -8.76 14.20 25.40
CA GLN A 118 -7.59 14.52 26.23
C GLN A 118 -6.25 14.26 25.52
N LYS A 119 -6.26 13.49 24.43
CA LYS A 119 -5.06 13.16 23.67
C LYS A 119 -4.86 14.15 22.52
N GLU A 120 -3.60 14.38 22.20
CA GLU A 120 -3.23 15.08 20.96
C GLU A 120 -3.69 14.30 19.71
N THR A 121 -3.93 15.02 18.61
CA THR A 121 -4.49 14.49 17.37
C THR A 121 -3.83 13.20 16.87
N ILE A 122 -2.50 13.18 16.73
CA ILE A 122 -1.80 11.97 16.24
C ILE A 122 -1.94 10.81 17.24
N ASN A 123 -1.89 11.10 18.54
CA ASN A 123 -2.06 10.09 19.57
C ASN A 123 -3.48 9.51 19.60
N GLN A 124 -4.51 10.27 19.20
CA GLN A 124 -5.86 9.74 19.00
C GLN A 124 -5.87 8.67 17.90
N ILE A 125 -5.23 8.98 16.77
CA ILE A 125 -5.14 8.08 15.60
C ILE A 125 -4.34 6.82 15.96
N GLU A 126 -3.16 6.98 16.56
CA GLU A 126 -2.29 5.86 16.92
C GLU A 126 -2.91 4.96 18.01
N SER A 127 -3.73 5.53 18.91
CA SER A 127 -4.49 4.73 19.88
C SER A 127 -5.43 3.75 19.19
N LEU A 128 -6.14 4.20 18.13
CA LEU A 128 -7.00 3.31 17.36
C LEU A 128 -6.17 2.29 16.55
N ALA A 129 -5.01 2.73 16.06
CA ALA A 129 -4.11 1.91 15.26
C ALA A 129 -3.49 0.73 16.02
N GLU A 130 -3.18 0.91 17.31
CA GLU A 130 -2.59 -0.13 18.16
C GLU A 130 -3.47 -1.39 18.23
N TYR A 131 -4.79 -1.21 18.20
CA TYR A 131 -5.79 -2.28 18.31
C TYR A 131 -6.28 -2.77 16.94
N PHE A 132 -5.73 -2.23 15.85
CA PHE A 132 -6.17 -2.53 14.50
C PHE A 132 -5.37 -3.68 13.87
N ASP A 133 -6.07 -4.73 13.46
CA ASP A 133 -5.50 -5.83 12.68
C ASP A 133 -6.41 -6.19 11.50
N GLY A 134 -6.43 -5.30 10.51
CA GLY A 134 -7.29 -5.41 9.32
C GLY A 134 -8.72 -4.94 9.55
N ARG A 135 -9.30 -5.21 10.72
CA ARG A 135 -10.64 -4.73 11.10
C ARG A 135 -10.76 -4.50 12.60
N LEU A 136 -11.54 -3.50 12.99
CA LEU A 136 -11.85 -3.15 14.38
C LEU A 136 -13.33 -2.77 14.51
N VAL A 137 -14.08 -3.51 15.32
CA VAL A 137 -15.50 -3.30 15.58
C VAL A 137 -15.66 -2.94 17.05
N PHE A 138 -16.06 -1.70 17.31
CA PHE A 138 -16.41 -1.23 18.63
C PHE A 138 -17.86 -1.61 18.95
N PHE A 139 -18.04 -2.54 19.87
CA PHE A 139 -19.35 -2.94 20.37
C PHE A 139 -19.77 -2.01 21.50
N VAL A 140 -20.70 -1.10 21.22
CA VAL A 140 -21.13 -0.05 22.15
C VAL A 140 -22.32 -0.57 22.96
N HIS A 141 -22.13 -0.75 24.28
CA HIS A 141 -23.17 -1.18 25.22
C HIS A 141 -24.15 -0.03 25.59
N HIS A 142 -24.46 0.81 24.61
CA HIS A 142 -25.42 1.90 24.65
C HIS A 142 -26.09 2.01 23.27
N PRO A 143 -27.41 2.27 23.18
CA PRO A 143 -28.09 2.41 21.90
C PRO A 143 -27.46 3.54 21.08
N ILE A 144 -26.94 3.20 19.91
CA ILE A 144 -26.40 4.16 18.93
C ILE A 144 -26.89 3.79 17.54
N GLU A 145 -26.90 4.77 16.65
CA GLU A 145 -26.95 4.50 15.22
C GLU A 145 -25.58 3.99 14.78
N ASP A 146 -25.54 2.90 14.02
CA ASP A 146 -24.29 2.31 13.57
C ASP A 146 -23.56 3.28 12.61
N PHE A 147 -22.27 3.48 12.83
CA PHE A 147 -21.47 4.38 12.00
C PHE A 147 -20.03 3.87 11.85
N GLY A 148 -19.34 4.40 10.84
CA GLY A 148 -17.92 4.12 10.63
C GLY A 148 -17.54 3.88 9.17
N SER A 149 -16.35 3.32 8.99
CA SER A 149 -15.77 2.97 7.70
C SER A 149 -15.99 1.49 7.37
N LYS A 150 -15.35 0.99 6.30
CA LYS A 150 -15.39 -0.45 5.97
C LYS A 150 -14.72 -1.32 7.03
N SER A 151 -13.68 -0.81 7.68
CA SER A 151 -12.82 -1.59 8.57
C SER A 151 -12.88 -1.16 10.02
N ILE A 152 -13.31 0.06 10.33
CA ILE A 152 -13.51 0.56 11.70
C ILE A 152 -14.98 0.92 11.88
N ILE A 153 -15.70 0.16 12.71
CA ILE A 153 -17.17 0.26 12.84
C ILE A 153 -17.55 0.41 14.31
N PHE A 154 -18.52 1.27 14.59
CA PHE A 154 -19.19 1.38 15.89
C PHE A 154 -20.61 0.86 15.72
N THR A 155 -21.00 -0.12 16.54
CA THR A 155 -22.33 -0.72 16.47
C THR A 155 -22.83 -1.07 17.87
N SER A 156 -24.15 -1.00 18.05
CA SER A 156 -24.84 -1.54 19.24
C SER A 156 -25.61 -2.83 18.93
N ASN A 157 -25.55 -3.32 17.69
CA ASN A 157 -26.27 -4.49 17.23
C ASN A 157 -25.55 -5.79 17.63
N SER A 158 -26.14 -6.56 18.56
CA SER A 158 -25.60 -7.84 19.02
C SER A 158 -25.50 -8.90 17.92
N ASP A 159 -26.33 -8.79 16.88
CA ASP A 159 -26.36 -9.73 15.76
C ASP A 159 -25.38 -9.33 14.64
N PHE A 160 -24.53 -8.32 14.88
CA PHE A 160 -23.52 -7.89 13.92
C PHE A 160 -22.50 -9.02 13.70
N GLN A 161 -22.72 -9.79 12.64
CA GLN A 161 -21.76 -10.79 12.21
C GLN A 161 -20.59 -10.08 11.55
N ASN A 162 -19.38 -10.28 12.07
CA ASN A 162 -18.18 -9.83 11.40
C ASN A 162 -18.04 -10.60 10.07
N PRO A 163 -18.21 -9.96 8.91
CA PRO A 163 -17.94 -10.60 7.64
C PRO A 163 -16.47 -11.03 7.64
N GLN A 164 -16.22 -12.30 7.31
CA GLN A 164 -14.90 -12.94 7.37
C GLN A 164 -13.75 -12.03 6.87
N PRO A 165 -12.54 -12.10 7.46
CA PRO A 165 -11.40 -11.21 7.17
C PRO A 165 -10.98 -11.12 5.70
N ASN A 166 -11.34 -12.13 4.89
CA ASN A 166 -10.91 -12.29 3.50
C ASN A 166 -11.34 -11.15 2.55
N ALA A 167 -12.24 -10.25 2.96
CA ALA A 167 -12.63 -9.08 2.16
C ALA A 167 -11.55 -7.97 2.09
N LEU A 168 -10.47 -8.08 2.86
CA LEU A 168 -9.40 -7.07 2.97
C LEU A 168 -8.13 -7.40 2.17
N ASN A 169 -8.14 -8.46 1.35
CA ASN A 169 -6.95 -8.96 0.63
C ASN A 169 -6.40 -8.01 -0.46
N ASN A 170 -7.09 -6.90 -0.79
CA ASN A 170 -6.69 -5.95 -1.82
C ASN A 170 -6.28 -4.58 -1.24
N ARG A 171 -5.69 -4.55 -0.04
CA ARG A 171 -5.20 -3.29 0.54
C ARG A 171 -3.85 -2.91 -0.09
N PRO A 172 -3.63 -1.66 -0.52
CA PRO A 172 -2.39 -1.22 -1.16
C PRO A 172 -1.24 -1.03 -0.15
N ILE A 173 -1.16 -1.87 0.89
CA ILE A 173 -0.13 -1.79 1.94
C ILE A 173 1.24 -2.18 1.37
N GLU A 174 1.28 -3.19 0.49
CA GLU A 174 2.52 -3.55 -0.21
C GLU A 174 2.99 -2.40 -1.10
N LEU A 175 2.06 -1.79 -1.86
CA LEU A 175 2.34 -0.63 -2.70
C LEU A 175 2.76 0.61 -1.90
N LEU A 176 2.32 0.77 -0.65
CA LEU A 176 2.81 1.83 0.23
C LEU A 176 4.33 1.71 0.36
N SER A 177 4.83 0.53 0.75
CA SER A 177 6.26 0.32 1.03
C SER A 177 7.15 0.55 -0.19
N GLU A 178 6.63 0.35 -1.40
CA GLU A 178 7.34 0.61 -2.65
C GLU A 178 7.42 2.10 -3.00
N ASN A 179 6.47 2.91 -2.54
CA ASN A 179 6.29 4.27 -3.04
C ASN A 179 6.49 5.37 -1.98
N SER A 180 6.30 5.05 -0.70
CA SER A 180 6.19 6.00 0.40
C SER A 180 6.69 5.39 1.71
N SER A 181 7.21 6.22 2.61
CA SER A 181 7.66 5.79 3.93
C SER A 181 6.95 6.57 5.04
N LEU A 182 6.23 5.87 5.89
CA LEU A 182 5.55 6.44 7.05
C LEU A 182 6.41 6.23 8.30
N PHE A 183 7.07 7.28 8.80
CA PHE A 183 7.79 7.19 10.07
C PHE A 183 6.86 7.53 11.23
N GLN A 184 6.84 6.66 12.25
CA GLN A 184 6.04 6.79 13.47
C GLN A 184 4.51 6.83 13.28
N LEU A 185 4.00 6.47 12.09
CA LEU A 185 2.61 6.10 11.88
C LEU A 185 2.49 4.61 11.60
N ASN A 186 1.35 4.02 11.97
CA ASN A 186 1.10 2.61 11.74
C ASN A 186 0.94 2.28 10.25
N THR A 187 1.84 1.44 9.71
CA THR A 187 1.85 1.04 8.29
C THR A 187 0.74 0.06 7.91
N LYS A 188 0.03 -0.53 8.89
CA LYS A 188 -1.12 -1.43 8.64
C LYS A 188 -2.37 -0.68 8.25
N LEU A 189 -2.41 0.65 8.41
CA LEU A 189 -3.58 1.49 8.13
C LEU A 189 -3.45 2.19 6.77
N THR A 190 -4.61 2.47 6.20
CA THR A 190 -4.80 3.17 4.93
C THR A 190 -5.82 4.29 5.11
N PRO A 191 -5.85 5.29 4.22
CA PRO A 191 -6.90 6.30 4.22
C PRO A 191 -8.32 5.72 4.14
N THR A 192 -8.50 4.58 3.47
CA THR A 192 -9.83 3.94 3.34
C THR A 192 -10.39 3.41 4.66
N ASP A 193 -9.51 3.14 5.64
CA ASP A 193 -9.92 2.67 6.97
C ASP A 193 -10.59 3.78 7.80
N PHE A 194 -10.42 5.03 7.39
CA PHE A 194 -11.02 6.19 8.04
C PHE A 194 -12.06 6.89 7.15
N HIS A 195 -12.34 6.36 5.97
CA HIS A 195 -13.40 6.88 5.11
C HIS A 195 -14.77 6.40 5.62
N ILE A 196 -15.49 7.28 6.31
CA ILE A 196 -16.83 7.00 6.85
C ILE A 196 -17.83 6.81 5.70
N ILE A 197 -18.51 5.67 5.70
CA ILE A 197 -19.55 5.32 4.70
C ILE A 197 -20.95 5.48 5.31
N THR A 198 -21.09 5.08 6.57
CA THR A 198 -22.33 5.26 7.33
C THR A 198 -22.09 6.37 8.34
N LYS A 199 -22.76 7.52 8.17
CA LYS A 199 -22.65 8.67 9.06
C LYS A 199 -23.81 8.70 10.04
N ALA A 200 -23.52 8.95 11.31
CA ALA A 200 -24.51 9.25 12.34
C ALA A 200 -24.30 10.70 12.82
N ASP A 201 -25.33 11.56 12.75
CA ASP A 201 -25.19 13.00 13.01
C ASP A 201 -24.75 13.34 14.45
N THR A 202 -24.80 12.38 15.37
CA THR A 202 -24.63 12.56 16.81
C THR A 202 -23.19 12.39 17.33
N HIS A 203 -22.21 12.09 16.47
CA HIS A 203 -20.85 11.70 16.89
C HIS A 203 -19.72 12.57 16.28
N GLY A 204 -19.89 13.90 16.35
CA GLY A 204 -18.99 14.88 15.71
C GLY A 204 -17.50 14.76 16.05
N LEU A 205 -17.13 14.46 17.30
CA LEU A 205 -15.71 14.28 17.68
C LEU A 205 -15.09 13.08 16.96
N LEU A 206 -15.76 11.92 16.95
CA LEU A 206 -15.26 10.72 16.30
C LEU A 206 -15.19 10.92 14.78
N HIS A 207 -16.16 11.61 14.20
CA HIS A 207 -16.09 12.02 12.80
C HIS A 207 -14.86 12.88 12.51
N LYS A 208 -14.56 13.86 13.38
CA LYS A 208 -13.34 14.67 13.26
C LYS A 208 -12.09 13.79 13.33
N VAL A 209 -11.99 12.86 14.28
CA VAL A 209 -10.84 11.93 14.38
C VAL A 209 -10.67 11.14 13.08
N PHE A 210 -11.75 10.62 12.51
CA PHE A 210 -11.72 9.89 11.24
C PHE A 210 -11.29 10.79 10.08
N ASP A 211 -11.84 12.00 9.96
CA ASP A 211 -11.47 12.93 8.89
C ASP A 211 -10.00 13.35 9.00
N THR A 212 -9.51 13.61 10.21
CA THR A 212 -8.11 13.96 10.45
C THR A 212 -7.17 12.79 10.16
N ALA A 213 -7.54 11.56 10.54
CA ALA A 213 -6.80 10.36 10.20
C ALA A 213 -6.78 10.11 8.68
N LYS A 214 -7.95 10.23 8.03
CA LYS A 214 -8.10 10.11 6.58
C LYS A 214 -7.20 11.12 5.87
N LEU A 215 -7.14 12.36 6.34
CA LEU A 215 -6.23 13.37 5.80
C LEU A 215 -4.77 12.97 5.98
N ALA A 216 -4.37 12.65 7.22
CA ALA A 216 -2.99 12.34 7.58
C ALA A 216 -2.43 11.19 6.73
N TYR A 217 -3.19 10.09 6.65
CA TYR A 217 -2.82 8.95 5.83
C TYR A 217 -2.90 9.28 4.33
N SER A 218 -3.86 10.07 3.86
CA SER A 218 -3.94 10.39 2.41
C SER A 218 -2.69 11.14 1.95
N LEU A 219 -2.28 12.15 2.72
CA LEU A 219 -1.05 12.89 2.45
C LEU A 219 0.18 12.00 2.60
N GLY A 220 0.22 11.12 3.61
CA GLY A 220 1.35 10.21 3.80
C GLY A 220 1.54 9.21 2.67
N TYR A 221 0.44 8.68 2.11
CA TYR A 221 0.48 7.80 0.94
C TYR A 221 0.80 8.53 -0.37
N ILE A 222 0.64 9.85 -0.43
CA ILE A 222 1.03 10.67 -1.59
C ILE A 222 2.49 11.11 -1.47
N ALA A 223 2.93 11.51 -0.28
CA ALA A 223 4.29 11.96 0.01
C ALA A 223 5.32 10.85 -0.20
N ASN A 224 6.59 11.22 -0.38
CA ASN A 224 7.68 10.25 -0.35
C ASN A 224 7.95 9.81 1.10
N THR A 225 7.84 10.74 2.03
CA THR A 225 8.15 10.49 3.43
C THR A 225 7.27 11.31 4.35
N THR A 226 6.81 10.68 5.42
CA THR A 226 6.07 11.31 6.51
C THR A 226 6.86 11.22 7.80
N TYR A 227 6.90 12.31 8.56
CA TYR A 227 7.50 12.36 9.89
C TYR A 227 6.46 12.85 10.90
N VAL A 228 6.38 12.17 12.05
CA VAL A 228 5.56 12.60 13.18
C VAL A 228 6.49 13.11 14.29
N ASN A 229 6.16 14.27 14.84
CA ASN A 229 6.83 14.84 16.00
C ASN A 229 5.79 15.36 17.00
N GLY A 230 5.49 14.57 18.02
CA GLY A 230 4.41 14.85 18.98
C GLY A 230 3.05 14.94 18.28
N SER A 231 2.37 16.08 18.43
CA SER A 231 1.10 16.40 17.77
C SER A 231 1.23 16.80 16.30
N SER A 232 2.44 17.07 15.82
CA SER A 232 2.68 17.61 14.49
C SER A 232 3.10 16.52 13.50
N ILE A 233 2.67 16.67 12.26
CA ILE A 233 3.08 15.83 11.14
C ILE A 233 3.72 16.70 10.06
N SER A 234 4.73 16.18 9.37
CA SER A 234 5.31 16.79 8.18
C SER A 234 5.46 15.80 7.04
N TYR A 235 5.41 16.32 5.82
CA TYR A 235 5.42 15.54 4.59
C TYR A 235 6.53 16.05 3.67
N LYS A 236 7.30 15.11 3.14
CA LYS A 236 8.34 15.38 2.15
C LYS A 236 7.93 14.85 0.78
N PHE A 237 8.01 15.72 -0.21
CA PHE A 237 7.72 15.43 -1.61
C PHE A 237 8.97 15.68 -2.45
N ASN A 238 9.37 14.68 -3.22
CA ASN A 238 10.46 14.74 -4.18
C ASN A 238 9.86 14.63 -5.58
N GLY A 239 9.73 15.78 -6.24
CA GLY A 239 9.29 15.90 -7.63
C GLY A 239 10.35 16.65 -8.45
N TYR A 240 9.94 17.66 -9.21
CA TYR A 240 10.88 18.55 -9.93
C TYR A 240 11.82 19.30 -8.98
N LYS A 241 11.34 19.61 -7.77
CA LYS A 241 12.16 20.06 -6.64
C LYS A 241 11.82 19.24 -5.39
N SER A 242 12.74 19.22 -4.43
CA SER A 242 12.44 18.72 -3.09
C SER A 242 11.64 19.77 -2.33
N PHE A 243 10.53 19.35 -1.74
CA PHE A 243 9.64 20.17 -0.93
C PHE A 243 9.35 19.45 0.39
N SER A 244 9.36 20.16 1.51
CA SER A 244 9.01 19.61 2.81
C SER A 244 8.13 20.60 3.53
N THR A 245 7.01 20.12 4.05
CA THR A 245 6.08 20.97 4.76
C THR A 245 6.58 21.24 6.17
N GLN A 246 6.21 22.40 6.74
CA GLN A 246 6.45 22.66 8.16
C GLN A 246 5.59 21.73 9.02
N PRO A 247 6.12 21.17 10.13
CA PRO A 247 5.33 20.35 11.03
C PRO A 247 4.13 21.11 11.59
N LYS A 248 2.93 20.59 11.40
CA LYS A 248 1.67 21.13 11.94
C LYS A 248 0.66 20.01 12.19
N PRO A 249 -0.41 20.25 12.96
CA PRO A 249 -1.51 19.30 13.08
C PRO A 249 -2.08 18.91 11.70
N PRO A 250 -2.49 17.64 11.48
CA PRO A 250 -2.97 17.22 10.17
C PRO A 250 -4.13 18.09 9.64
N GLU A 251 -5.06 18.49 10.51
CA GLU A 251 -6.21 19.34 10.19
C GLU A 251 -5.84 20.73 9.64
N ASP A 252 -4.63 21.22 9.89
CA ASP A 252 -4.16 22.54 9.46
C ASP A 252 -3.48 22.50 8.08
N TYR A 253 -3.40 21.31 7.44
CA TYR A 253 -2.76 21.16 6.13
C TYR A 253 -3.60 21.69 4.98
N ILE A 254 -4.83 21.20 4.88
CA ILE A 254 -5.72 21.51 3.77
C ILE A 254 -7.16 21.49 4.30
N GLU A 255 -7.99 22.37 3.75
CA GLU A 255 -9.41 22.39 4.10
C GLU A 255 -10.18 21.25 3.40
N ASN A 256 -9.79 20.88 2.18
CA ASN A 256 -10.51 19.89 1.38
C ASN A 256 -9.94 18.48 1.53
N ILE A 257 -10.30 17.83 2.63
CA ILE A 257 -9.90 16.46 2.96
C ILE A 257 -10.31 15.46 1.86
N GLU A 258 -11.51 15.63 1.31
CA GLU A 258 -12.05 14.76 0.26
C GLU A 258 -11.18 14.81 -1.00
N LEU A 259 -10.57 15.95 -1.31
CA LEU A 259 -9.71 16.07 -2.47
C LEU A 259 -8.39 15.32 -2.30
N ALA A 260 -7.75 15.40 -1.13
CA ALA A 260 -6.58 14.58 -0.83
C ALA A 260 -6.91 13.08 -0.86
N TYR A 261 -8.03 12.69 -0.26
CA TYR A 261 -8.50 11.31 -0.30
C TYR A 261 -8.77 10.83 -1.74
N LYS A 262 -9.35 11.68 -2.58
CA LYS A 262 -9.60 11.40 -4.00
C LYS A 262 -8.30 11.21 -4.78
N ILE A 263 -7.30 12.07 -4.58
CA ILE A 263 -5.98 11.96 -5.21
C ILE A 263 -5.31 10.65 -4.78
N TYR A 264 -5.36 10.32 -3.49
CA TYR A 264 -4.90 9.04 -2.97
C TYR A 264 -5.59 7.87 -3.69
N CYS A 265 -6.93 7.83 -3.70
CA CYS A 265 -7.67 6.75 -4.34
C CYS A 265 -7.26 6.57 -5.81
N TRP A 266 -7.13 7.67 -6.55
CA TRP A 266 -6.73 7.64 -7.96
C TRP A 266 -5.29 7.13 -8.18
N SER A 267 -4.38 7.47 -7.27
CA SER A 267 -2.96 7.09 -7.32
C SER A 267 -2.76 5.58 -7.20
N TYR A 268 -3.58 4.92 -6.40
CA TYR A 268 -3.49 3.48 -6.13
C TYR A 268 -4.50 2.64 -6.91
N LEU A 269 -5.34 3.28 -7.75
CA LEU A 269 -6.27 2.60 -8.63
C LEU A 269 -5.55 1.98 -9.84
N ASP A 270 -5.90 0.76 -10.25
CA ASP A 270 -5.52 0.10 -11.51
C ASP A 270 -4.01 -0.05 -11.82
N GLY A 271 -3.16 -0.06 -10.79
CA GLY A 271 -1.71 -0.25 -10.93
C GLY A 271 -0.95 0.99 -11.46
N LYS A 272 0.37 0.85 -11.63
CA LYS A 272 1.31 1.96 -11.94
C LYS A 272 1.31 3.10 -10.92
N SER A 273 1.17 2.76 -9.63
CA SER A 273 1.14 3.74 -8.55
C SER A 273 2.39 4.61 -8.51
N GLY A 274 3.58 4.06 -8.80
CA GLY A 274 4.82 4.83 -8.87
C GLY A 274 4.79 5.95 -9.90
N ASP A 275 4.33 5.68 -11.12
CA ASP A 275 4.24 6.69 -12.19
C ASP A 275 3.22 7.79 -11.83
N LYS A 276 2.05 7.38 -11.34
CA LYS A 276 1.00 8.32 -10.91
C LYS A 276 1.45 9.20 -9.76
N LEU A 277 2.07 8.61 -8.74
CA LEU A 277 2.62 9.34 -7.60
C LEU A 277 3.76 10.26 -8.01
N GLY A 278 4.64 9.82 -8.91
CA GLY A 278 5.69 10.67 -9.48
C GLY A 278 5.12 11.91 -10.16
N LEU A 279 4.09 11.73 -10.99
CA LEU A 279 3.38 12.84 -11.64
C LEU A 279 2.73 13.78 -10.62
N ILE A 280 2.04 13.23 -9.61
CA ILE A 280 1.41 14.03 -8.55
C ILE A 280 2.45 14.82 -7.76
N ARG A 281 3.57 14.20 -7.35
CA ARG A 281 4.65 14.85 -6.60
C ARG A 281 5.31 15.96 -7.42
N ASN A 282 5.48 15.77 -8.72
CA ASN A 282 5.96 16.81 -9.63
C ASN A 282 5.03 18.03 -9.64
N LEU A 283 3.72 17.81 -9.72
CA LEU A 283 2.76 18.91 -9.71
C LEU A 283 2.64 19.58 -8.34
N ILE A 284 2.61 18.81 -7.25
CA ILE A 284 2.62 19.34 -5.88
C ILE A 284 3.84 20.25 -5.68
N THR A 285 5.02 19.75 -6.05
CA THR A 285 6.25 20.52 -5.87
C THR A 285 6.28 21.76 -6.76
N LEU A 286 5.68 21.74 -7.95
CA LEU A 286 5.57 22.92 -8.82
C LEU A 286 4.62 23.98 -8.24
N CYS A 287 3.50 23.56 -7.64
CA CYS A 287 2.47 24.44 -7.09
C CYS A 287 2.74 24.90 -5.65
N ALA A 288 3.69 24.29 -4.95
CA ALA A 288 4.04 24.65 -3.58
C ALA A 288 4.78 26.00 -3.52
N ASP A 289 4.25 26.89 -2.68
CA ASP A 289 4.80 28.23 -2.39
C ASP A 289 5.24 28.29 -0.93
N GLN A 290 6.45 28.79 -0.68
CA GLN A 290 7.05 29.04 0.65
C GLN A 290 6.56 28.15 1.80
N ASP A 291 6.71 26.83 1.65
CA ASP A 291 6.41 25.77 2.63
C ASP A 291 4.94 25.34 2.81
N ASP A 292 3.98 26.02 2.15
CA ASP A 292 2.56 25.65 2.22
C ASP A 292 2.15 24.63 1.15
N LEU A 293 1.58 23.52 1.62
CA LEU A 293 1.02 22.48 0.77
C LEU A 293 -0.32 22.93 0.21
N ARG A 294 -0.40 23.11 -1.11
CA ARG A 294 -1.62 23.50 -1.80
C ARG A 294 -2.24 22.30 -2.54
N ILE A 295 -3.30 21.74 -1.97
CA ILE A 295 -4.15 20.75 -2.65
C ILE A 295 -5.52 21.36 -2.91
N ASP A 296 -5.68 21.87 -4.13
CA ASP A 296 -6.91 22.49 -4.60
C ASP A 296 -7.42 21.84 -5.89
N GLN A 297 -8.61 22.27 -6.33
CA GLN A 297 -9.22 21.74 -7.54
C GLN A 297 -8.35 21.97 -8.79
N ALA A 298 -7.52 23.03 -8.79
CA ALA A 298 -6.60 23.30 -9.89
C ALA A 298 -5.50 22.23 -9.96
N LEU A 299 -4.93 21.81 -8.82
CA LEU A 299 -4.02 20.67 -8.76
C LEU A 299 -4.67 19.40 -9.30
N TRP A 300 -5.92 19.11 -8.92
CA TRP A 300 -6.63 17.93 -9.43
C TRP A 300 -6.80 17.96 -10.95
N LEU A 301 -7.22 19.09 -11.52
CA LEU A 301 -7.34 19.25 -12.98
C LEU A 301 -5.98 19.13 -13.68
N ALA A 302 -4.91 19.66 -13.07
CA ALA A 302 -3.56 19.52 -13.58
C ALA A 302 -3.10 18.05 -13.58
N ILE A 303 -3.40 17.29 -12.53
CA ILE A 303 -3.11 15.84 -12.44
C ILE A 303 -3.79 15.11 -13.61
N GLN A 304 -5.09 15.36 -13.83
CA GLN A 304 -5.84 14.70 -14.91
C GLN A 304 -5.24 15.01 -16.29
N SER A 305 -5.02 16.29 -16.59
CA SER A 305 -4.46 16.72 -17.88
C SER A 305 -3.05 16.19 -18.13
N ASN A 306 -2.16 16.27 -17.13
CA ASN A 306 -0.79 15.76 -17.25
C ASN A 306 -0.77 14.24 -17.41
N TYR A 307 -1.69 13.52 -16.76
CA TYR A 307 -1.78 12.08 -16.92
C TYR A 307 -2.26 11.69 -18.32
N GLU A 308 -3.20 12.43 -18.92
CA GLU A 308 -3.61 12.23 -20.31
C GLU A 308 -2.45 12.45 -21.29
N ILE A 309 -1.61 13.46 -21.05
CA ILE A 309 -0.39 13.71 -21.83
C ILE A 309 0.59 12.55 -21.66
N TYR A 310 0.86 12.14 -20.41
CA TYR A 310 1.72 10.99 -20.09
C TYR A 310 1.26 9.72 -20.82
N LEU A 311 -0.05 9.45 -20.89
CA LEU A 311 -0.57 8.30 -21.63
C LEU A 311 -0.32 8.43 -23.15
N LYS A 312 -0.51 9.61 -23.74
CA LYS A 312 -0.27 9.86 -25.17
C LYS A 312 1.22 9.78 -25.53
N ASP A 313 2.09 10.34 -24.71
CA ASP A 313 3.54 10.34 -24.93
C ASP A 313 4.11 8.93 -24.81
N ASN A 314 3.67 8.14 -23.84
CA ASN A 314 4.10 6.74 -23.72
C ASN A 314 3.70 5.89 -24.92
N ILE A 315 2.48 6.08 -25.46
CA ILE A 315 2.05 5.38 -26.68
C ILE A 315 2.90 5.83 -27.87
N SER A 316 3.18 7.13 -27.99
CA SER A 316 3.97 7.70 -29.08
C SER A 316 5.42 7.18 -29.05
N GLN A 317 6.06 7.19 -27.88
CA GLN A 317 7.41 6.64 -27.68
C GLN A 317 7.46 5.14 -27.99
N TYR A 318 6.45 4.38 -27.56
CA TYR A 318 6.36 2.96 -27.88
C TYR A 318 6.25 2.72 -29.40
N LEU A 319 5.41 3.49 -30.09
CA LEU A 319 5.26 3.41 -31.55
C LEU A 319 6.55 3.81 -32.27
N GLU A 320 7.24 4.84 -31.79
CA GLU A 320 8.52 5.29 -32.34
C GLU A 320 9.61 4.23 -32.18
N LEU A 321 9.76 3.65 -30.98
CA LEU A 321 10.68 2.54 -30.74
C LEU A 321 10.37 1.33 -31.63
N LYS A 322 9.09 0.99 -31.78
CA LYS A 322 8.65 -0.10 -32.66
C LYS A 322 8.98 0.19 -34.12
N ASN A 323 8.76 1.43 -34.59
CA ASN A 323 9.08 1.84 -35.95
C ASN A 323 10.59 1.84 -36.20
N SER A 324 11.38 2.36 -35.26
CA SER A 324 12.85 2.35 -35.33
C SER A 324 13.41 0.92 -35.36
N LEU A 325 12.84 0.02 -34.55
CA LEU A 325 13.19 -1.40 -34.57
C LEU A 325 12.82 -2.04 -35.91
N SER A 326 11.62 -1.76 -36.43
CA SER A 326 11.19 -2.26 -37.75
C SER A 326 12.10 -1.76 -38.87
N SER A 327 12.50 -0.48 -38.85
CA SER A 327 13.47 0.08 -39.80
C SER A 327 14.82 -0.63 -39.69
N SER A 328 15.32 -0.82 -38.46
CA SER A 328 16.59 -1.52 -38.23
C SER A 328 16.55 -2.95 -38.77
N ILE A 329 15.48 -3.70 -38.53
CA ILE A 329 15.29 -5.06 -39.07
C ILE A 329 15.25 -5.02 -40.61
N SER A 330 14.54 -4.06 -41.19
CA SER A 330 14.50 -3.87 -42.65
C SER A 330 15.89 -3.57 -43.23
N ASP A 331 16.66 -2.70 -42.58
CA ASP A 331 18.01 -2.34 -43.01
C ASP A 331 18.98 -3.52 -42.89
N PHE A 332 18.89 -4.31 -41.82
CA PHE A 332 19.66 -5.55 -41.70
C PHE A 332 19.27 -6.56 -42.78
N SER A 333 17.97 -6.70 -43.09
CA SER A 333 17.51 -7.57 -44.17
C SER A 333 18.03 -7.11 -45.53
N ASN A 334 17.97 -5.81 -45.83
CA ASN A 334 18.48 -5.25 -47.08
C ASN A 334 20.00 -5.46 -47.20
N LYS A 335 20.77 -5.21 -46.14
CA LYS A 335 22.22 -5.48 -46.14
C LYS A 335 22.53 -6.97 -46.31
N ALA A 336 21.74 -7.85 -45.71
CA ALA A 336 21.90 -9.30 -45.89
C ALA A 336 21.63 -9.72 -47.35
N LEU A 337 20.60 -9.14 -47.98
CA LEU A 337 20.32 -9.34 -49.40
C LEU A 337 21.45 -8.80 -50.28
N GLU A 338 21.95 -7.59 -50.03
CA GLU A 338 23.09 -7.01 -50.77
C GLU A 338 24.35 -7.88 -50.67
N ILE A 339 24.66 -8.39 -49.46
CA ILE A 339 25.77 -9.32 -49.25
C ILE A 339 25.53 -10.62 -50.02
N THR A 340 24.30 -11.14 -50.01
CA THR A 340 23.93 -12.37 -50.72
C THR A 340 24.06 -12.20 -52.23
N ASP A 341 23.55 -11.10 -52.79
CA ASP A 341 23.66 -10.79 -54.22
C ASP A 341 25.12 -10.60 -54.65
N SER A 342 25.91 -9.89 -53.85
CA SER A 342 27.36 -9.73 -54.09
C SER A 342 28.09 -11.08 -54.07
N PHE A 343 27.74 -11.96 -53.13
CA PHE A 343 28.28 -13.31 -53.04
C PHE A 343 27.87 -14.16 -54.25
N ILE A 344 26.59 -14.16 -54.63
CA ILE A 344 26.08 -14.89 -55.80
C ILE A 344 26.80 -14.42 -57.07
N ASN A 345 26.93 -13.12 -57.29
CA ASN A 345 27.62 -12.57 -58.46
C ASN A 345 29.10 -13.00 -58.50
N SER A 346 29.81 -12.90 -57.37
CA SER A 346 31.21 -13.33 -57.26
C SER A 346 31.37 -14.83 -57.50
N PHE A 347 30.44 -15.63 -56.99
CA PHE A 347 30.41 -17.09 -57.19
C PHE A 347 30.13 -17.46 -58.64
N GLN A 348 29.13 -16.83 -59.27
CA GLN A 348 28.81 -17.05 -60.69
C GLN A 348 30.00 -16.73 -61.59
N LEU A 349 30.67 -15.59 -61.37
CA LEU A 349 31.85 -15.20 -62.14
C LEU A 349 33.00 -16.21 -61.97
N SER A 350 33.26 -16.63 -60.72
CA SER A 350 34.30 -17.61 -60.41
C SER A 350 33.99 -19.00 -61.01
N SER A 351 32.74 -19.44 -60.92
CA SER A 351 32.27 -20.71 -61.48
C SER A 351 32.31 -20.72 -63.01
N ALA A 352 31.86 -19.63 -63.65
CA ALA A 352 31.93 -19.46 -65.09
C ALA A 352 33.38 -19.41 -65.60
N GLY A 353 34.26 -18.70 -64.88
CA GLY A 353 35.70 -18.67 -65.19
C GLY A 353 36.34 -20.06 -65.11
N THR A 354 36.03 -20.82 -64.06
CA THR A 354 36.51 -22.20 -63.90
C THR A 354 36.00 -23.12 -65.01
N THR A 355 34.70 -23.04 -65.33
CA THR A 355 34.10 -23.83 -66.41
C THR A 355 34.71 -23.48 -67.77
N THR A 356 34.88 -22.19 -68.06
CA THR A 356 35.49 -21.71 -69.31
C THR A 356 36.94 -22.19 -69.43
N PHE A 357 37.71 -22.17 -68.33
CA PHE A 357 39.07 -22.70 -68.29
C PHE A 357 39.10 -24.19 -68.62
N ILE A 358 38.27 -25.00 -67.96
CA ILE A 358 38.19 -26.45 -68.19
C ILE A 358 37.82 -26.75 -69.65
N VAL A 359 36.78 -26.10 -70.18
CA VAL A 359 36.35 -26.27 -71.58
C VAL A 359 37.44 -25.86 -72.55
N THR A 360 38.10 -24.73 -72.32
CA THR A 360 39.20 -24.24 -73.18
C THR A 360 40.35 -25.24 -73.20
N VAL A 361 40.77 -25.75 -72.03
CA VAL A 361 41.83 -26.76 -71.95
C VAL A 361 41.43 -28.03 -72.70
N ALA A 362 40.20 -28.52 -72.50
CA ALA A 362 39.70 -29.71 -73.18
C ALA A 362 39.61 -29.55 -74.70
N VAL A 363 39.13 -28.39 -75.18
CA VAL A 363 38.99 -28.09 -76.63
C VAL A 363 40.35 -27.88 -77.28
N VAL A 364 41.25 -27.10 -76.66
CA VAL A 364 42.58 -26.82 -77.21
C VAL A 364 43.41 -28.10 -77.29
N ASN A 365 43.36 -28.97 -76.28
CA ASN A 365 44.05 -30.25 -76.32
C ASN A 365 43.37 -31.24 -77.27
N GLY A 366 42.04 -31.30 -77.27
CA GLY A 366 41.27 -32.19 -78.16
C GLY A 366 41.39 -31.86 -79.65
N LEU A 367 41.65 -30.60 -80.02
CA LEU A 367 41.90 -30.18 -81.41
C LEU A 367 43.36 -30.36 -81.85
N LYS A 368 44.29 -30.48 -80.90
CA LYS A 368 45.74 -30.50 -81.19
C LYS A 368 46.30 -31.91 -81.34
N ASP A 369 45.64 -32.93 -80.78
CA ASP A 369 46.06 -34.33 -80.88
C ASP A 369 45.25 -35.12 -81.91
N ASN A 370 45.94 -35.61 -82.96
CA ASN A 370 45.44 -36.63 -83.89
C ASN A 370 45.70 -38.07 -83.38
N GLY A 371 45.82 -38.27 -82.06
CA GLY A 371 46.13 -39.56 -81.44
C GLY A 371 45.49 -39.70 -80.07
N THR A 372 44.98 -40.88 -79.75
CA THR A 372 44.04 -41.17 -78.65
C THR A 372 44.62 -41.20 -77.22
N GLN A 373 45.62 -40.37 -76.88
CA GLN A 373 46.11 -40.16 -75.50
C GLN A 373 46.75 -38.77 -75.42
N GLU A 374 46.40 -37.80 -74.58
CA GLU A 374 45.55 -37.72 -73.38
C GLU A 374 44.91 -36.31 -73.38
N ILE A 375 43.56 -36.20 -73.36
CA ILE A 375 42.87 -34.89 -73.32
C ILE A 375 43.28 -34.04 -72.10
N PHE A 376 43.76 -34.70 -71.03
CA PHE A 376 44.26 -34.10 -69.80
C PHE A 376 45.74 -34.43 -69.57
N SER A 377 46.66 -33.57 -70.05
CA SER A 377 48.09 -33.73 -69.74
C SER A 377 48.39 -33.38 -68.26
N PRO A 378 49.30 -34.11 -67.59
CA PRO A 378 49.73 -33.84 -66.22
C PRO A 378 50.21 -32.40 -65.96
N ALA A 379 50.77 -31.73 -66.98
CA ALA A 379 51.22 -30.34 -66.88
C ALA A 379 50.08 -29.34 -66.64
N TYR A 380 48.91 -29.55 -67.28
CA TYR A 380 47.74 -28.68 -67.07
C TYR A 380 47.05 -28.95 -65.74
N LEU A 381 47.04 -30.20 -65.29
CA LEU A 381 46.56 -30.58 -63.95
C LEU A 381 47.39 -29.88 -62.88
N LEU A 382 48.72 -29.84 -63.03
CA LEU A 382 49.62 -29.15 -62.11
C LEU A 382 49.33 -27.64 -62.04
N ILE A 383 49.09 -26.98 -63.18
CA ILE A 383 48.70 -25.55 -63.21
C ILE A 383 47.36 -25.34 -62.49
N SER A 384 46.36 -26.20 -62.74
CA SER A 384 45.05 -26.11 -62.08
C SER A 384 45.17 -26.28 -60.56
N VAL A 385 45.98 -27.22 -60.09
CA VAL A 385 46.25 -27.43 -58.65
C VAL A 385 46.96 -26.22 -58.03
N LEU A 386 47.90 -25.60 -58.76
CA LEU A 386 48.62 -24.42 -58.30
C LEU A 386 47.66 -23.21 -58.15
N ILE A 387 46.73 -23.03 -59.08
CA ILE A 387 45.67 -22.01 -58.98
C ILE A 387 44.77 -22.29 -57.76
N CYS A 388 44.34 -23.53 -57.55
CA CYS A 388 43.56 -23.90 -56.37
C CYS A 388 44.31 -23.64 -55.05
N LEU A 389 45.61 -23.92 -55.00
CA LEU A 389 46.45 -23.63 -53.83
C LEU A 389 46.54 -22.13 -53.55
N ILE A 390 46.73 -21.29 -54.57
CA ILE A 390 46.75 -19.84 -54.42
C ILE A 390 45.39 -19.33 -53.90
N SER A 391 44.27 -19.82 -54.47
CA SER A 391 42.93 -19.48 -54.00
C SER A 391 42.69 -19.92 -52.55
N ALA A 392 43.19 -21.08 -52.14
CA ALA A 392 43.07 -21.58 -50.77
C ALA A 392 43.88 -20.73 -49.78
N ILE A 393 45.09 -20.32 -50.14
CA ILE A 393 45.91 -19.40 -49.33
C ILE A 393 45.20 -18.05 -49.19
N TRP A 394 44.66 -17.51 -50.29
CA TRP A 394 43.90 -16.26 -50.26
C TRP A 394 42.66 -16.36 -49.36
N MET A 395 41.93 -17.47 -49.43
CA MET A 395 40.78 -17.73 -48.56
C MET A 395 41.18 -17.78 -47.08
N ALA A 396 42.30 -18.44 -46.74
CA ALA A 396 42.79 -18.51 -45.37
C ALA A 396 43.14 -17.12 -44.81
N ILE A 397 43.80 -16.28 -45.60
CA ILE A 397 44.12 -14.89 -45.24
C ILE A 397 42.83 -14.09 -45.00
N SER A 398 41.85 -14.21 -45.92
CA SER A 398 40.56 -13.50 -45.81
C SER A 398 39.75 -13.94 -44.58
N LEU A 399 39.76 -15.23 -44.25
CA LEU A 399 39.10 -15.76 -43.05
C LEU A 399 39.75 -15.23 -41.77
N PHE A 400 41.09 -15.15 -41.74
CA PHE A 400 41.80 -14.61 -40.59
C PHE A 400 41.50 -13.11 -40.40
N ASP A 401 41.57 -12.30 -41.47
CA ASP A 401 41.25 -10.86 -41.41
C ASP A 401 39.81 -10.62 -40.93
N THR A 402 38.85 -11.37 -41.47
CA THR A 402 37.43 -11.26 -41.08
C THR A 402 37.24 -11.63 -39.61
N LYS A 403 37.88 -12.71 -39.14
CA LYS A 403 37.79 -13.15 -37.74
C LYS A 403 38.42 -12.12 -36.79
N SER A 404 39.55 -11.51 -37.16
CA SER A 404 40.17 -10.45 -36.37
C SER A 404 39.21 -9.26 -36.22
N ARG A 405 38.66 -8.75 -37.34
CA ARG A 405 37.73 -7.62 -37.34
C ARG A 405 36.49 -7.87 -36.48
N ILE A 406 35.95 -9.08 -36.49
CA ILE A 406 34.80 -9.45 -35.64
C ILE A 406 35.20 -9.43 -34.17
N ASN A 407 36.37 -9.99 -33.82
CA ASN A 407 36.85 -10.03 -32.45
C ASN A 407 37.14 -8.63 -31.89
N ASP A 408 37.72 -7.75 -32.70
CA ASP A 408 37.99 -6.35 -32.34
C ASP A 408 36.68 -5.62 -32.01
N ARG A 409 35.66 -5.74 -32.86
CA ARG A 409 34.33 -5.15 -32.61
C ARG A 409 33.65 -5.68 -31.35
N ILE A 410 33.77 -6.98 -31.06
CA ILE A 410 33.19 -7.58 -29.85
C ILE A 410 33.86 -7.01 -28.59
N ASN A 411 35.16 -6.76 -28.63
CA ASN A 411 35.88 -6.18 -27.51
C ASN A 411 35.52 -4.71 -27.29
N ASP A 412 35.36 -3.93 -28.36
CA ASP A 412 34.93 -2.53 -28.29
C ASP A 412 33.52 -2.36 -27.70
N THR A 413 32.65 -3.37 -27.79
CA THR A 413 31.28 -3.30 -27.24
C THR A 413 31.20 -3.66 -25.74
N LYS A 414 32.31 -4.14 -25.14
CA LYS A 414 32.37 -4.56 -23.72
C LYS A 414 32.97 -3.51 -22.78
N THR A 415 33.72 -2.55 -23.33
CA THR A 415 34.10 -1.29 -22.66
C THR A 415 32.98 -0.27 -22.78
#